data_AF-A0A1Y1HZ46-F1
#
_entry.id   AF-A0A1Y1HZ46-F1
#
_cell.length_a   1.000
_cell.length_b   1.000
_cell.length_c   1.000
_cell.angle_alpha   90.00
_cell.angle_beta   90.00
_cell.angle_gamma   90.00
#
_symmetry.space_group_name_H-M   'P 1'
#
loop_
_entity.id
_entity.type
_entity.pdbx_description
1 polymer ?
#
loop_
_entity_poly.entity_id
_entity_poly.type
_entity_poly.pdbx_seq_one_letter_code
_entity_poly.pdbx_strand_id
1 'polypeptide(L)'
;MPIPGWKTKVFRVSEEDIALQRMEGPFESFDGGATHIDGSYFEGGGQVVRNAVALASITGQKLRISDVRANRRPSGLAYQHCTGVELVTRICDGVVGGAAVGSTEVRLAPGTIVPGRYVADPGTAGATALLAQAALPCLLLAGPLQNGGEEMEALGKGGGASAAAKERSGTESGFEQEGKAGEHVTASVSLVDYADDTEQEEAGPSHKEGMGAGKEGSAVTGGGFSSLLLRGGTDASKAPPIDYIKEVLFPTVKRLLGVELEMHVKRRGFYPKGNGELTVTITKSVERGKCLPAFSLTERGNVTSVHVRAFTAGALPQHVSEEMLQSARAVLDSFFSSPAFASPPPVQYESVRETPESAFGNGAGILLLAETSTGCRLAGSRVLERGQKGADAGREAAEDLVGDLRSGGCVDRYLQDQLVVFMAAAEGTSRLLIGRPTLHTCTAVWVAESMASARFRLLTHDGQPATNLLREPTGGHNEFGDPGTESWILECDGAALNV
;
A
#
# COMPACT_ATOMS: atom_id res chain seq x y z
N MET A 1 19.04 2.50 9.97
CA MET A 1 19.94 3.64 10.22
C MET A 1 20.01 4.51 8.97
N PRO A 2 20.10 5.84 9.06
CA PRO A 2 20.32 6.68 7.87
C PRO A 2 21.72 6.43 7.32
N ILE A 3 21.83 6.19 6.01
CA ILE A 3 23.11 6.07 5.30
C ILE A 3 23.68 7.50 5.15
N PRO A 4 24.93 7.79 5.59
CA PRO A 4 25.52 9.13 5.49
C PRO A 4 25.61 9.60 4.03
N GLY A 5 25.25 10.87 3.77
CA GLY A 5 25.43 11.53 2.47
C GLY A 5 24.16 11.75 1.63
N TRP A 6 22.99 11.23 2.05
CA TRP A 6 21.74 11.35 1.30
C TRP A 6 20.87 12.52 1.80
N LYS A 7 20.48 13.44 0.91
CA LYS A 7 19.52 14.52 1.26
C LYS A 7 18.15 13.90 1.58
N THR A 8 17.76 13.93 2.85
CA THR A 8 16.42 13.52 3.28
C THR A 8 15.49 14.72 3.14
N LYS A 9 14.43 14.62 2.33
CA LYS A 9 13.38 15.64 2.29
C LYS A 9 12.17 15.14 3.08
N VAL A 10 11.76 15.91 4.09
CA VAL A 10 10.57 15.64 4.89
C VAL A 10 9.41 16.43 4.31
N PHE A 11 8.35 15.75 3.89
CA PHE A 11 7.15 16.39 3.36
C PHE A 11 6.02 16.24 4.37
N ARG A 12 5.58 17.37 4.90
CA ARG A 12 4.38 17.46 5.71
C ARG A 12 3.36 18.22 4.86
N VAL A 13 2.10 17.81 4.96
CA VAL A 13 1.00 18.65 4.48
C VAL A 13 0.44 19.34 5.70
N SER A 14 0.96 20.54 5.98
CA SER A 14 0.36 21.45 6.95
C SER A 14 -0.67 22.35 6.27
N GLU A 15 -1.55 22.97 7.06
CA GLU A 15 -2.43 24.04 6.55
C GLU A 15 -1.63 25.20 5.93
N GLU A 16 -0.42 25.47 6.44
CA GLU A 16 0.50 26.49 5.89
C GLU A 16 1.07 26.09 4.53
N ASP A 17 1.44 24.81 4.34
CA ASP A 17 1.88 24.29 3.03
C ASP A 17 0.76 24.38 2.00
N ILE A 18 -0.48 24.08 2.41
CA ILE A 18 -1.69 24.21 1.58
C ILE A 18 -1.97 25.67 1.22
N ALA A 19 -1.79 26.61 2.16
CA ALA A 19 -2.00 28.04 1.93
C ALA A 19 -0.92 28.67 1.03
N LEU A 20 0.30 28.13 1.05
CA LEU A 20 1.42 28.56 0.20
C LEU A 20 1.33 27.98 -1.22
N GLN A 21 0.58 26.90 -1.41
CA GLN A 21 0.26 26.36 -2.72
C GLN A 21 -0.78 27.24 -3.41
N ARG A 22 -0.30 28.05 -4.35
CA ARG A 22 -1.16 28.89 -5.16
C ARG A 22 -2.11 27.99 -5.97
N MET A 23 -3.40 28.31 -5.92
CA MET A 23 -4.40 27.89 -6.92
C MET A 23 -3.93 28.22 -8.36
N GLU A 24 -2.93 29.09 -8.48
CA GLU A 24 -2.26 29.53 -9.69
C GLU A 24 -0.76 29.17 -9.65
N GLY A 25 -0.41 28.00 -10.18
CA GLY A 25 0.96 27.71 -10.64
C GLY A 25 1.26 28.51 -11.93
N PRO A 26 2.50 28.51 -12.45
CA PRO A 26 2.76 29.16 -13.74
C PRO A 26 1.99 28.39 -14.83
N PHE A 27 0.79 28.88 -15.18
CA PHE A 27 -0.11 28.22 -16.13
C PHE A 27 0.58 27.94 -17.47
N GLU A 28 1.55 28.77 -17.85
CA GLU A 28 2.37 28.61 -19.06
C GLU A 28 3.07 27.23 -19.15
N SER A 29 3.43 26.58 -18.02
CA SER A 29 4.03 25.23 -18.07
C SER A 29 3.02 24.12 -18.39
N PHE A 30 1.71 24.40 -18.33
CA PHE A 30 0.62 23.42 -18.49
C PHE A 30 -0.16 23.55 -19.80
N ASP A 31 -0.02 24.64 -20.55
CA ASP A 31 -0.98 25.04 -21.59
C ASP A 31 -0.83 24.34 -22.96
N GLY A 32 -0.11 23.22 -23.03
CA GLY A 32 -0.02 22.41 -24.25
C GLY A 32 0.31 20.95 -23.97
N GLY A 33 -0.53 20.05 -24.50
CA GLY A 33 -0.30 18.59 -24.52
C GLY A 33 -0.62 17.84 -23.23
N ALA A 34 -1.38 18.44 -22.30
CA ALA A 34 -1.80 17.75 -21.09
C ALA A 34 -2.93 16.74 -21.38
N THR A 35 -2.75 15.51 -20.92
CA THR A 35 -3.79 14.48 -20.92
C THR A 35 -4.83 14.87 -19.86
N HIS A 36 -6.10 14.94 -20.27
CA HIS A 36 -7.21 15.28 -19.39
C HIS A 36 -7.89 14.02 -18.85
N ILE A 37 -8.07 13.99 -17.53
CA ILE A 37 -8.76 12.93 -16.80
C ILE A 37 -9.96 13.55 -16.08
N ASP A 38 -11.16 13.02 -16.33
CA ASP A 38 -12.37 13.34 -15.57
C ASP A 38 -12.40 12.57 -14.24
N GLY A 39 -12.27 13.28 -13.13
CA GLY A 39 -12.26 12.73 -11.76
C GLY A 39 -13.61 12.25 -11.25
N SER A 40 -14.70 12.46 -12.00
CA SER A 40 -16.05 11.97 -11.69
C SER A 40 -16.35 10.59 -12.28
N TYR A 41 -15.53 10.11 -13.22
CA TYR A 41 -15.80 8.88 -13.95
C TYR A 41 -15.67 7.63 -13.06
N PHE A 42 -16.57 6.65 -13.27
CA PHE A 42 -16.71 5.41 -12.49
C PHE A 42 -16.79 5.63 -10.97
N GLU A 43 -15.82 5.14 -10.18
CA GLU A 43 -15.80 5.28 -8.72
C GLU A 43 -15.80 6.76 -8.31
N GLY A 44 -15.23 7.63 -9.16
CA GLY A 44 -15.13 9.07 -8.90
C GLY A 44 -14.48 9.37 -7.55
N GLY A 45 -13.53 8.53 -7.15
CA GLY A 45 -12.87 8.56 -5.85
C GLY A 45 -11.40 8.97 -5.89
N GLY A 46 -10.71 8.78 -4.78
CA GLY A 46 -9.30 9.17 -4.65
C GLY A 46 -8.34 8.31 -5.50
N GLN A 47 -8.78 7.14 -5.97
CA GLN A 47 -7.95 6.24 -6.79
C GLN A 47 -7.62 6.83 -8.15
N VAL A 48 -8.56 7.56 -8.77
CA VAL A 48 -8.34 8.28 -10.04
C VAL A 48 -7.11 9.18 -9.92
N VAL A 49 -7.06 9.99 -8.85
CA VAL A 49 -5.95 10.91 -8.61
C VAL A 49 -4.63 10.15 -8.47
N ARG A 50 -4.59 9.12 -7.62
CA ARG A 50 -3.36 8.35 -7.36
C ARG A 50 -2.80 7.69 -8.62
N ASN A 51 -3.66 7.02 -9.39
CA ASN A 51 -3.24 6.32 -10.60
C ASN A 51 -2.81 7.32 -11.68
N ALA A 52 -3.57 8.41 -11.87
CA ALA A 52 -3.27 9.40 -12.89
C ALA A 52 -1.94 10.11 -12.62
N VAL A 53 -1.67 10.56 -11.37
CA VAL A 53 -0.39 11.23 -11.06
C VAL A 53 0.81 10.29 -11.16
N ALA A 54 0.64 9.02 -10.75
CA ALA A 54 1.70 8.02 -10.88
C ALA A 54 2.00 7.73 -12.35
N LEU A 55 0.98 7.48 -13.17
CA LEU A 55 1.14 7.22 -14.60
C LEU A 55 1.68 8.43 -15.35
N ALA A 56 1.20 9.65 -15.06
CA ALA A 56 1.76 10.89 -15.62
C ALA A 56 3.26 10.99 -15.35
N SER A 57 3.68 10.69 -14.12
CA SER A 57 5.08 10.72 -13.71
C SER A 57 5.93 9.66 -14.41
N ILE A 58 5.36 8.47 -14.65
CA ILE A 58 6.06 7.38 -15.35
C ILE A 58 6.14 7.67 -16.87
N THR A 59 5.08 8.20 -17.47
CA THR A 59 5.03 8.47 -18.92
C THR A 59 5.71 9.79 -19.30
N GLY A 60 6.00 10.65 -18.32
CA GLY A 60 6.48 12.03 -18.56
C GLY A 60 5.41 12.94 -19.18
N GLN A 61 4.14 12.52 -19.24
CA GLN A 61 3.06 13.30 -19.82
C GLN A 61 2.49 14.30 -18.82
N LYS A 62 2.22 15.51 -19.28
CA LYS A 62 1.47 16.50 -18.49
C LYS A 62 0.05 15.98 -18.23
N LEU A 63 -0.46 16.26 -17.04
CA LEU A 63 -1.76 15.79 -16.57
C LEU A 63 -2.63 16.96 -16.14
N ARG A 64 -3.91 16.88 -16.47
CA ARG A 64 -4.98 17.69 -15.86
C ARG A 64 -6.09 16.76 -15.39
N ILE A 65 -6.47 16.84 -14.13
CA ILE A 65 -7.62 16.16 -13.55
C ILE A 65 -8.68 17.22 -13.23
N SER A 66 -9.90 17.09 -13.75
CA SER A 66 -11.06 17.90 -13.32
C SER A 66 -11.97 17.10 -12.40
N ASP A 67 -12.93 17.76 -11.76
CA ASP A 67 -14.02 17.13 -11.00
C ASP A 67 -13.53 16.11 -9.95
N VAL A 68 -12.40 16.44 -9.32
CA VAL A 68 -11.73 15.54 -8.37
C VAL A 68 -12.70 15.16 -7.25
N ARG A 69 -12.90 13.84 -7.10
CA ARG A 69 -13.76 13.26 -6.06
C ARG A 69 -15.21 13.77 -6.10
N ALA A 70 -15.74 14.10 -7.28
CA ALA A 70 -17.11 14.61 -7.43
C ALA A 70 -18.18 13.67 -6.84
N ASN A 71 -17.95 12.35 -6.86
CA ASN A 71 -18.86 11.35 -6.32
C ASN A 71 -18.68 11.07 -4.82
N ARG A 72 -17.78 11.81 -4.14
CA ARG A 72 -17.54 11.67 -2.69
C ARG A 72 -18.00 12.92 -1.95
N ARG A 73 -18.30 12.76 -0.66
CA ARG A 73 -18.63 13.85 0.26
C ARG A 73 -17.61 13.90 1.40
N PRO A 74 -16.92 15.02 1.63
CA PRO A 74 -16.83 16.19 0.74
C PRO A 74 -16.09 15.85 -0.57
N SER A 75 -16.42 16.58 -1.64
CA SER A 75 -15.71 16.53 -2.93
C SER A 75 -14.36 17.25 -2.85
N GLY A 76 -13.56 17.17 -3.92
CA GLY A 76 -12.22 17.73 -3.98
C GLY A 76 -11.19 16.93 -3.20
N LEU A 77 -9.93 17.35 -3.22
CA LEU A 77 -8.85 16.68 -2.50
C LEU A 77 -9.05 16.75 -0.98
N ALA A 78 -8.90 15.63 -0.30
CA ALA A 78 -8.65 15.61 1.15
C ALA A 78 -7.14 15.59 1.44
N TYR A 79 -6.72 15.85 2.69
CA TYR A 79 -5.32 15.87 3.13
C TYR A 79 -4.48 14.72 2.56
N GLN A 80 -4.94 13.47 2.67
CA GLN A 80 -4.21 12.31 2.14
C GLN A 80 -3.94 12.38 0.62
N HIS A 81 -4.84 13.00 -0.15
CA HIS A 81 -4.70 13.12 -1.59
C HIS A 81 -3.69 14.20 -1.93
N CYS A 82 -3.76 15.36 -1.25
CA CYS A 82 -2.74 16.42 -1.35
C CYS A 82 -1.35 15.85 -1.06
N THR A 83 -1.20 15.12 0.05
CA THR A 83 0.07 14.48 0.43
C THR A 83 0.54 13.49 -0.63
N GLY A 84 -0.36 12.67 -1.19
CA GLY A 84 0.00 11.72 -2.24
C GLY A 84 0.45 12.40 -3.53
N VAL A 85 -0.27 13.44 -3.97
CA VAL A 85 0.06 14.23 -5.16
C VAL A 85 1.41 14.93 -4.99
N GLU A 86 1.65 15.58 -3.85
CA GLU A 86 2.93 16.22 -3.53
C GLU A 86 4.07 15.21 -3.47
N LEU A 87 3.86 14.07 -2.81
CA LEU A 87 4.85 13.00 -2.71
C LEU A 87 5.29 12.55 -4.12
N VAL A 88 4.35 12.26 -5.01
CA VAL A 88 4.65 11.83 -6.38
C VAL A 88 5.31 12.95 -7.19
N THR A 89 4.85 14.19 -7.05
CA THR A 89 5.44 15.37 -7.71
C THR A 89 6.92 15.52 -7.33
N ARG A 90 7.27 15.28 -6.06
CA ARG A 90 8.66 15.33 -5.58
C ARG A 90 9.48 14.14 -6.04
N ILE A 91 8.88 12.96 -6.13
CA ILE A 91 9.51 11.76 -6.68
C ILE A 91 9.91 11.99 -8.14
N CYS A 92 9.06 12.67 -8.92
CA CYS A 92 9.33 12.98 -10.33
C CYS A 92 9.97 14.36 -10.58
N ASP A 93 10.47 15.06 -9.55
CA ASP A 93 11.01 16.42 -9.68
C ASP A 93 10.14 17.37 -10.54
N GLY A 94 8.81 17.21 -10.42
CA GLY A 94 7.82 17.89 -11.23
C GLY A 94 7.28 19.18 -10.59
N VAL A 95 6.34 19.80 -11.29
CA VAL A 95 5.59 20.97 -10.84
C VAL A 95 4.10 20.65 -10.82
N VAL A 96 3.43 20.98 -9.72
CA VAL A 96 2.00 20.74 -9.55
C VAL A 96 1.24 22.04 -9.26
N GLY A 97 0.01 22.13 -9.76
CA GLY A 97 -0.97 23.15 -9.43
C GLY A 97 -2.27 22.50 -8.93
N GLY A 98 -2.96 23.15 -8.00
CA GLY A 98 -4.24 22.66 -7.47
C GLY A 98 -4.13 21.50 -6.46
N ALA A 99 -2.96 21.23 -5.89
CA ALA A 99 -2.74 20.19 -4.86
C ALA A 99 -3.24 20.58 -3.45
N ALA A 100 -4.27 21.42 -3.36
CA ALA A 100 -4.83 21.95 -2.11
C ALA A 100 -6.09 21.21 -1.65
N VAL A 101 -6.34 21.18 -0.34
CA VAL A 101 -7.55 20.56 0.23
C VAL A 101 -8.81 21.27 -0.29
N GLY A 102 -9.80 20.50 -0.73
CA GLY A 102 -11.01 20.98 -1.38
C GLY A 102 -10.86 21.27 -2.88
N SER A 103 -9.64 21.23 -3.43
CA SER A 103 -9.45 21.46 -4.86
C SER A 103 -10.14 20.39 -5.70
N THR A 104 -10.89 20.84 -6.70
CA THR A 104 -11.56 19.99 -7.70
C THR A 104 -10.77 19.86 -8.99
N GLU A 105 -9.63 20.55 -9.11
CA GLU A 105 -8.75 20.48 -10.27
C GLU A 105 -7.29 20.27 -9.84
N VAL A 106 -6.58 19.36 -10.49
CA VAL A 106 -5.15 19.11 -10.27
C VAL A 106 -4.44 19.14 -11.61
N ARG A 107 -3.30 19.83 -11.69
CA ARG A 107 -2.43 19.85 -12.86
C ARG A 107 -1.03 19.42 -12.46
N LEU A 108 -0.42 18.50 -13.20
CA LEU A 108 0.94 18.03 -12.96
C LEU A 108 1.75 18.10 -14.27
N ALA A 109 2.90 18.75 -14.20
CA ALA A 109 3.94 18.70 -15.22
C ALA A 109 5.09 17.87 -14.62
N PRO A 110 5.20 16.57 -14.94
CA PRO A 110 6.22 15.71 -14.36
C PRO A 110 7.61 16.05 -14.91
N GLY A 111 8.62 15.86 -14.07
CA GLY A 111 10.03 15.87 -14.47
C GLY A 111 10.58 14.44 -14.52
N THR A 112 11.84 14.25 -14.10
CA THR A 112 12.48 12.94 -14.03
C THR A 112 12.22 12.27 -12.69
N ILE A 113 11.87 10.98 -12.69
CA ILE A 113 11.79 10.19 -11.46
C ILE A 113 13.18 9.98 -10.86
N VAL A 114 13.34 10.33 -9.59
CA VAL A 114 14.59 10.26 -8.83
C VAL A 114 14.43 9.25 -7.69
N PRO A 115 15.30 8.23 -7.56
CA PRO A 115 15.36 7.41 -6.36
C PRO A 115 15.88 8.23 -5.17
N GLY A 116 15.39 7.94 -3.97
CA GLY A 116 15.72 8.78 -2.84
C GLY A 116 15.01 8.43 -1.55
N ARG A 117 15.19 9.30 -0.55
CA ARG A 117 14.50 9.21 0.73
C ARG A 117 13.40 10.26 0.81
N TYR A 118 12.17 9.80 0.91
CA TYR A 118 10.98 10.63 1.01
C TYR A 118 10.26 10.36 2.33
N VAL A 119 9.66 11.40 2.90
CA VAL A 119 8.79 11.26 4.08
C VAL A 119 7.45 11.90 3.77
N ALA A 120 6.35 11.19 3.93
CA ALA A 120 5.02 11.73 3.72
C ALA A 120 4.19 11.64 5.00
N ASP A 121 3.68 12.78 5.44
CA ASP A 121 2.88 12.91 6.65
C ASP A 121 1.69 13.84 6.36
N PRO A 122 0.46 13.29 6.26
CA PRO A 122 -0.75 14.08 6.05
C PRO A 122 -1.24 14.80 7.32
N GLY A 123 -0.55 14.65 8.46
CA GLY A 123 -0.94 15.25 9.74
C GLY A 123 -2.26 14.73 10.33
N THR A 124 -2.84 13.69 9.72
CA THR A 124 -4.17 13.14 10.02
C THR A 124 -4.15 11.61 9.96
N ALA A 125 -5.29 10.95 10.21
CA ALA A 125 -5.45 9.52 9.96
C ALA A 125 -5.54 9.12 8.48
N GLY A 126 -5.01 9.93 7.55
CA GLY A 126 -4.93 9.59 6.12
C GLY A 126 -4.20 8.26 5.91
N ALA A 127 -4.72 7.43 5.00
CA ALA A 127 -4.28 6.04 4.87
C ALA A 127 -2.86 5.93 4.29
N THR A 128 -1.91 5.43 5.08
CA THR A 128 -0.51 5.23 4.64
C THR A 128 -0.41 4.21 3.50
N ALA A 129 -1.31 3.20 3.49
CA ALA A 129 -1.43 2.25 2.39
C ALA A 129 -1.69 2.94 1.04
N LEU A 130 -2.55 3.96 1.01
CA LEU A 130 -2.87 4.69 -0.23
C LEU A 130 -1.74 5.62 -0.65
N LEU A 131 -1.00 6.21 0.29
CA LEU A 131 0.23 6.96 -0.01
C LEU A 131 1.30 6.05 -0.63
N ALA A 132 1.47 4.84 -0.09
CA ALA A 132 2.37 3.84 -0.64
C ALA A 132 1.96 3.46 -2.07
N GLN A 133 0.67 3.18 -2.31
CA GLN A 133 0.17 2.85 -3.65
C GLN A 133 0.39 3.95 -4.69
N ALA A 134 0.33 5.23 -4.30
CA ALA A 134 0.62 6.33 -5.22
C ALA A 134 2.11 6.42 -5.59
N ALA A 135 3.01 6.22 -4.62
CA ALA A 135 4.45 6.40 -4.80
C ALA A 135 5.16 5.17 -5.37
N LEU A 136 4.68 3.96 -5.04
CA LEU A 136 5.38 2.72 -5.33
C LEU A 136 5.62 2.47 -6.83
N PRO A 137 4.64 2.68 -7.74
CA PRO A 137 4.86 2.48 -9.17
C PRO A 137 6.03 3.32 -9.72
N CYS A 138 6.13 4.57 -9.27
CA CYS A 138 7.21 5.47 -9.65
C CYS A 138 8.58 4.96 -9.18
N LEU A 139 8.71 4.61 -7.89
CA LEU A 139 10.01 4.24 -7.32
C LEU A 139 10.49 2.85 -7.71
N LEU A 140 9.58 1.92 -8.01
CA LEU A 140 9.95 0.59 -8.50
C LEU A 140 10.53 0.63 -9.92
N LEU A 141 10.20 1.67 -10.69
CA LEU A 141 10.71 1.91 -12.04
C LEU A 141 11.96 2.81 -12.08
N ALA A 142 12.46 3.26 -10.92
CA ALA A 142 13.52 4.25 -10.79
C ALA A 142 14.89 3.66 -10.36
N GLY A 143 15.30 2.54 -10.97
CA GLY A 143 16.56 1.89 -10.64
C GLY A 143 17.82 2.64 -11.05
N PRO A 144 19.01 2.11 -10.69
CA PRO A 144 20.27 2.74 -11.05
C PRO A 144 20.45 2.76 -12.58
N LEU A 145 21.20 3.76 -13.05
CA LEU A 145 21.76 3.76 -14.41
C LEU A 145 22.83 2.67 -14.50
N GLN A 146 22.91 1.94 -15.61
CA GLN A 146 24.09 1.11 -15.89
C GLN A 146 25.30 2.03 -16.03
N ASN A 147 26.28 1.90 -15.14
CA ASN A 147 27.64 2.32 -15.48
C ASN A 147 28.11 1.34 -16.55
N GLY A 148 28.30 1.82 -17.78
CA GLY A 148 28.89 1.00 -18.83
C GLY A 148 30.27 0.54 -18.37
N GLY A 149 30.43 -0.77 -18.17
CA GLY A 149 31.71 -1.48 -18.11
C GLY A 149 32.69 -1.09 -16.99
N GLU A 150 33.11 -2.11 -16.24
CA GLU A 150 34.38 -2.16 -15.49
C GLU A 150 34.50 -1.26 -14.24
N GLU A 151 34.16 -1.85 -13.09
CA GLU A 151 35.04 -1.99 -11.91
C GLU A 151 34.18 -2.32 -10.67
N MET A 152 33.83 -3.60 -10.51
CA MET A 152 33.44 -4.10 -9.19
C MET A 152 33.98 -5.52 -8.90
N GLU A 153 35.14 -5.84 -9.48
CA GLU A 153 35.98 -6.99 -9.08
C GLU A 153 37.28 -6.49 -8.45
N ALA A 154 37.20 -5.80 -7.31
CA ALA A 154 38.41 -5.43 -6.55
C ALA A 154 38.16 -5.33 -5.04
N LEU A 155 37.37 -6.24 -4.47
CA LEU A 155 37.26 -6.38 -2.99
C LEU A 155 37.12 -7.86 -2.58
N GLY A 156 37.88 -8.73 -3.25
CA GLY A 156 37.75 -10.18 -3.03
C GLY A 156 38.97 -11.02 -3.35
N LYS A 157 40.21 -10.51 -3.25
CA LYS A 157 41.41 -11.36 -3.26
C LYS A 157 42.52 -10.82 -2.36
N GLY A 158 42.88 -11.63 -1.35
CA GLY A 158 44.06 -11.49 -0.50
C GLY A 158 43.68 -11.45 0.99
N GLY A 159 43.97 -12.45 1.82
CA GLY A 159 44.66 -13.72 1.66
C GLY A 159 44.36 -14.59 2.88
N GLY A 160 44.37 -15.90 2.69
CA GLY A 160 44.17 -16.86 3.78
C GLY A 160 45.41 -17.02 4.66
N ALA A 161 45.17 -17.30 5.94
CA ALA A 161 46.02 -18.17 6.73
C ALA A 161 45.15 -18.93 7.74
N SER A 162 45.19 -20.25 7.60
CA SER A 162 44.56 -21.28 8.41
C SER A 162 45.30 -21.48 9.74
N ALA A 163 44.58 -21.79 10.82
CA ALA A 163 45.06 -22.71 11.85
C ALA A 163 43.88 -23.32 12.63
N ALA A 164 43.86 -24.65 12.69
CA ALA A 164 42.87 -25.49 13.34
C ALA A 164 43.28 -25.88 14.78
N ALA A 165 42.31 -26.49 15.49
CA ALA A 165 42.39 -27.23 16.77
C ALA A 165 42.44 -26.35 18.03
N LYS A 166 41.76 -26.66 19.15
CA LYS A 166 41.58 -27.98 19.76
C LYS A 166 40.47 -27.91 20.82
N GLU A 167 39.77 -29.03 21.01
CA GLU A 167 38.90 -29.34 22.14
C GLU A 167 39.60 -29.11 23.50
N ARG A 168 38.82 -28.75 24.54
CA ARG A 168 38.92 -29.38 25.86
C ARG A 168 37.69 -29.12 26.74
N SER A 169 37.21 -30.24 27.27
CA SER A 169 36.27 -30.47 28.36
C SER A 169 36.61 -29.74 29.67
N GLY A 170 35.58 -29.44 30.46
CA GLY A 170 35.70 -29.06 31.86
C GLY A 170 34.32 -28.96 32.53
N THR A 171 33.92 -30.05 33.17
CA THR A 171 32.82 -30.19 34.13
C THR A 171 33.05 -29.37 35.40
N GLU A 172 32.00 -28.80 35.99
CA GLU A 172 31.52 -29.11 37.36
C GLU A 172 30.42 -28.14 37.85
N SER A 173 29.33 -28.75 38.35
CA SER A 173 28.49 -28.44 39.52
C SER A 173 28.15 -26.96 39.83
N GLY A 174 26.91 -26.54 40.04
CA GLY A 174 25.79 -27.20 40.71
C GLY A 174 25.33 -26.26 41.84
N PHE A 175 24.06 -25.87 41.87
CA PHE A 175 23.32 -25.52 43.10
C PHE A 175 21.84 -25.33 42.77
N GLU A 176 21.01 -26.15 43.40
CA GLU A 176 19.56 -26.04 43.47
C GLU A 176 19.15 -24.87 44.38
N GLN A 177 18.02 -24.21 44.12
CA GLN A 177 16.87 -24.27 45.04
C GLN A 177 15.59 -23.64 44.46
N GLU A 178 14.51 -24.39 44.68
CA GLU A 178 13.08 -24.08 44.65
C GLU A 178 12.76 -22.73 45.34
N GLY A 179 11.75 -21.93 44.99
CA GLY A 179 10.35 -22.23 44.66
C GLY A 179 9.47 -21.48 45.66
N LYS A 180 8.42 -20.79 45.20
CA LYS A 180 7.10 -20.69 45.85
C LYS A 180 6.12 -19.78 45.10
N ALA A 181 4.89 -20.25 45.08
CA ALA A 181 3.72 -19.67 44.48
C ALA A 181 2.95 -18.76 45.46
N GLY A 182 2.05 -17.96 44.88
CA GLY A 182 0.79 -17.54 45.49
C GLY A 182 0.72 -16.07 45.90
N GLU A 183 -0.13 -15.30 45.23
CA GLU A 183 -1.36 -14.81 45.87
C GLU A 183 -2.28 -14.10 44.86
N HIS A 184 -3.55 -14.53 44.89
CA HIS A 184 -4.69 -13.85 44.28
C HIS A 184 -5.03 -12.61 45.12
N VAL A 185 -5.18 -11.45 44.46
CA VAL A 185 -5.89 -10.31 45.03
C VAL A 185 -7.01 -9.89 44.07
N THR A 186 -8.24 -10.16 44.50
CA THR A 186 -9.46 -9.57 43.96
C THR A 186 -9.68 -8.21 44.63
N ALA A 187 -9.80 -7.13 43.87
CA ALA A 187 -10.49 -5.92 44.32
C ALA A 187 -11.02 -5.11 43.13
N SER A 188 -12.35 -5.03 43.09
CA SER A 188 -13.20 -4.11 42.34
C SER A 188 -12.95 -2.65 42.74
N VAL A 189 -12.80 -1.72 41.78
CA VAL A 189 -13.16 -0.30 41.96
C VAL A 189 -13.69 0.29 40.65
N SER A 190 -14.65 1.19 40.86
CA SER A 190 -15.62 1.89 40.06
C SER A 190 -15.16 2.82 38.91
N LEU A 191 -16.14 3.06 38.02
CA LEU A 191 -16.28 4.24 37.16
C LEU A 191 -15.81 5.54 37.81
N VAL A 192 -15.03 6.33 37.07
CA VAL A 192 -14.95 7.78 37.24
C VAL A 192 -14.81 8.46 35.89
N ASP A 193 -15.50 9.59 35.77
CA ASP A 193 -15.80 10.38 34.59
C ASP A 193 -14.62 11.10 33.94
N TYR A 194 -14.87 11.51 32.68
CA TYR A 194 -14.11 12.44 31.86
C TYR A 194 -13.67 13.72 32.60
N ALA A 195 -12.42 14.14 32.36
CA ALA A 195 -12.03 15.54 32.39
C ALA A 195 -11.10 15.84 31.21
N ASP A 196 -11.47 16.91 30.52
CA ASP A 196 -10.86 17.57 29.37
C ASP A 196 -9.70 18.42 29.90
N ASP A 197 -8.46 18.15 29.51
CA ASP A 197 -7.33 19.03 29.82
C ASP A 197 -6.58 19.37 28.51
N THR A 198 -6.95 20.52 27.98
CA THR A 198 -6.17 21.31 27.04
C THR A 198 -5.06 22.02 27.80
N GLU A 199 -3.80 21.60 27.62
CA GLU A 199 -2.65 22.44 27.95
C GLU A 199 -1.95 22.91 26.67
N GLN A 200 -2.00 24.22 26.51
CA GLN A 200 -1.26 25.03 25.55
C GLN A 200 0.18 25.17 26.07
N GLU A 201 1.17 24.82 25.25
CA GLU A 201 2.54 25.29 25.47
C GLU A 201 2.92 26.29 24.37
N GLU A 202 3.27 27.48 24.83
CA GLU A 202 3.60 28.67 24.06
C GLU A 202 4.94 28.54 23.32
N ALA A 203 4.98 29.07 22.10
CA ALA A 203 6.19 29.25 21.30
C ALA A 203 6.91 30.56 21.67
N GLY A 204 8.22 30.48 21.94
CA GLY A 204 9.14 31.62 22.02
C GLY A 204 9.91 31.84 20.70
N PRO A 205 10.32 33.09 20.35
CA PRO A 205 10.62 33.44 18.96
C PRO A 205 12.10 33.42 18.54
N SER A 206 12.26 33.25 17.23
CA SER A 206 13.24 33.89 16.32
C SER A 206 14.72 33.50 16.34
N HIS A 207 15.23 33.14 15.16
CA HIS A 207 16.38 33.84 14.55
C HIS A 207 16.34 33.73 13.01
N LYS A 208 16.40 34.88 12.35
CA LYS A 208 16.54 35.08 10.90
C LYS A 208 18.02 35.17 10.54
N GLU A 209 18.48 34.38 9.59
CA GLU A 209 19.58 34.65 8.64
C GLU A 209 19.28 33.75 7.41
N GLY A 210 19.48 34.06 6.14
CA GLY A 210 20.20 35.08 5.40
C GLY A 210 20.39 34.45 4.01
N MET A 211 19.90 35.12 2.96
CA MET A 211 19.82 34.60 1.59
C MET A 211 21.21 34.37 0.98
N GLY A 212 21.45 33.21 0.36
CA GLY A 212 22.64 32.93 -0.45
C GLY A 212 22.29 32.04 -1.63
N ALA A 213 22.18 32.64 -2.82
CA ALA A 213 21.94 31.96 -4.07
C ALA A 213 23.22 31.24 -4.54
N GLY A 214 23.17 29.92 -4.64
CA GLY A 214 24.20 29.09 -5.25
C GLY A 214 23.57 28.04 -6.14
N LYS A 215 23.70 28.22 -7.47
CA LYS A 215 23.47 27.17 -8.45
C LYS A 215 24.59 26.15 -8.31
N GLU A 216 24.30 24.97 -7.76
CA GLU A 216 25.17 23.81 -7.89
C GLU A 216 24.35 22.62 -8.36
N GLY A 217 24.55 22.25 -9.62
CA GLY A 217 24.13 20.97 -10.16
C GLY A 217 24.89 19.87 -9.43
N SER A 218 24.17 19.06 -8.67
CA SER A 218 24.73 17.89 -8.00
C SER A 218 24.35 16.67 -8.81
N ALA A 219 25.33 16.13 -9.53
CA ALA A 219 25.27 14.79 -10.09
C ALA A 219 25.07 13.80 -8.93
N VAL A 220 23.89 13.19 -8.85
CA VAL A 220 23.60 12.13 -7.87
C VAL A 220 24.11 10.82 -8.44
N THR A 221 25.35 10.49 -8.11
CA THR A 221 25.88 9.12 -8.22
C THR A 221 25.63 8.42 -6.88
N GLY A 222 24.46 7.79 -6.75
CA GLY A 222 24.10 6.99 -5.58
C GLY A 222 23.10 5.92 -6.00
N GLY A 223 23.38 4.64 -5.69
CA GLY A 223 22.64 3.48 -6.18
C GLY A 223 21.12 3.62 -6.05
N GLY A 224 20.34 2.98 -6.94
CA GLY A 224 18.88 3.12 -7.08
C GLY A 224 18.02 2.62 -5.92
N PHE A 225 18.52 2.71 -4.69
CA PHE A 225 17.82 2.46 -3.44
C PHE A 225 16.84 3.59 -3.16
N SER A 226 15.62 3.26 -2.74
CA SER A 226 14.63 4.25 -2.29
C SER A 226 14.07 3.90 -0.92
N SER A 227 13.71 4.91 -0.14
CA SER A 227 13.07 4.73 1.17
C SER A 227 11.93 5.73 1.35
N LEU A 228 10.78 5.23 1.78
CA LEU A 228 9.60 6.02 2.11
C LEU A 228 9.29 5.88 3.60
N LEU A 229 9.32 6.96 4.36
CA LEU A 229 8.75 7.01 5.71
C LEU A 229 7.34 7.58 5.60
N LEU A 230 6.32 6.76 5.90
CA LEU A 230 4.92 7.18 5.82
C LEU A 230 4.32 7.28 7.22
N ARG A 231 3.57 8.35 7.45
CA ARG A 231 2.82 8.59 8.67
C ARG A 231 1.34 8.77 8.39
N GLY A 232 0.49 8.44 9.37
CA GLY A 232 -0.96 8.59 9.26
C GLY A 232 -1.72 7.40 9.83
N GLY A 233 -2.84 7.03 9.20
CA GLY A 233 -3.60 5.84 9.54
C GLY A 233 -3.02 4.59 8.87
N THR A 234 -2.62 3.58 9.64
CA THR A 234 -2.23 2.27 9.10
C THR A 234 -3.43 1.39 8.80
N ASP A 235 -4.50 1.60 9.54
CA ASP A 235 -5.75 0.85 9.45
C ASP A 235 -6.87 1.89 9.40
N ALA A 236 -7.16 2.36 8.19
CA ALA A 236 -8.13 3.43 7.92
C ALA A 236 -9.34 2.87 7.17
N SER A 237 -10.52 3.45 7.42
CA SER A 237 -11.74 3.11 6.69
C SER A 237 -11.57 3.35 5.19
N LYS A 238 -12.17 2.45 4.37
CA LYS A 238 -12.14 2.50 2.90
C LYS A 238 -10.72 2.53 2.30
N ALA A 239 -9.76 1.94 3.01
CA ALA A 239 -8.42 1.69 2.52
C ALA A 239 -8.00 0.27 2.94
N PRO A 240 -7.13 -0.40 2.17
CA PRO A 240 -6.55 -1.66 2.62
C PRO A 240 -5.79 -1.43 3.95
N PRO A 241 -5.97 -2.30 4.96
CA PRO A 241 -5.16 -2.24 6.16
C PRO A 241 -3.69 -2.49 5.81
N ILE A 242 -2.78 -1.94 6.59
CA ILE A 242 -1.35 -1.98 6.21
C ILE A 242 -0.79 -3.40 6.10
N ASP A 243 -1.32 -4.34 6.89
CA ASP A 243 -0.92 -5.74 6.82
C ASP A 243 -1.31 -6.36 5.47
N TYR A 244 -2.42 -5.95 4.85
CA TYR A 244 -2.77 -6.40 3.50
C TYR A 244 -1.67 -5.99 2.50
N ILE A 245 -1.20 -4.74 2.58
CA ILE A 245 -0.13 -4.27 1.69
C ILE A 245 1.16 -5.07 1.91
N LYS A 246 1.52 -5.29 3.18
CA LYS A 246 2.72 -6.01 3.59
C LYS A 246 2.70 -7.49 3.21
N GLU A 247 1.56 -8.16 3.37
CA GLU A 247 1.44 -9.62 3.24
C GLU A 247 0.91 -10.06 1.86
N VAL A 248 0.21 -9.20 1.11
CA VAL A 248 -0.40 -9.51 -0.19
C VAL A 248 0.28 -8.75 -1.32
N LEU A 249 0.17 -7.41 -1.33
CA LEU A 249 0.64 -6.60 -2.47
C LEU A 249 2.15 -6.71 -2.63
N PHE A 250 2.93 -6.49 -1.56
CA PHE A 250 4.38 -6.43 -1.64
C PHE A 250 5.02 -7.77 -2.06
N PRO A 251 4.66 -8.93 -1.48
CA PRO A 251 5.18 -10.22 -1.92
C PRO A 251 4.78 -10.53 -3.37
N THR A 252 3.57 -10.14 -3.79
CA THR A 252 3.11 -10.33 -5.17
C THR A 252 3.95 -9.50 -6.13
N VAL A 253 4.08 -8.19 -5.88
CA VAL A 253 4.87 -7.26 -6.72
C VAL A 253 6.34 -7.68 -6.77
N LYS A 254 6.93 -8.04 -5.63
CA LYS A 254 8.28 -8.60 -5.53
C LYS A 254 8.48 -9.76 -6.49
N ARG A 255 7.58 -10.74 -6.43
CA ARG A 255 7.64 -11.96 -7.24
C ARG A 255 7.43 -11.68 -8.73
N LEU A 256 6.43 -10.87 -9.08
CA LEU A 256 6.05 -10.64 -10.48
C LEU A 256 7.07 -9.75 -11.20
N LEU A 257 7.62 -8.75 -10.52
CA LEU A 257 8.47 -7.73 -11.15
C LEU A 257 9.97 -7.97 -10.92
N GLY A 258 10.34 -8.93 -10.07
CA GLY A 258 11.75 -9.24 -9.77
C GLY A 258 12.48 -8.16 -8.97
N VAL A 259 11.72 -7.34 -8.24
CA VAL A 259 12.19 -6.22 -7.40
C VAL A 259 12.34 -6.65 -5.94
N GLU A 260 13.15 -5.94 -5.16
CA GLU A 260 13.30 -6.17 -3.72
C GLU A 260 12.77 -4.94 -2.97
N LEU A 261 11.68 -5.14 -2.23
CA LEU A 261 11.05 -4.14 -1.37
C LEU A 261 10.58 -4.78 -0.06
N GLU A 262 10.66 -4.01 1.02
CA GLU A 262 10.25 -4.42 2.35
C GLU A 262 9.47 -3.29 3.03
N MET A 263 8.49 -3.67 3.86
CA MET A 263 7.73 -2.74 4.70
C MET A 263 7.95 -3.09 6.17
N HIS A 264 8.37 -2.09 6.95
CA HIS A 264 8.47 -2.17 8.39
C HIS A 264 7.45 -1.22 9.02
N VAL A 265 6.42 -1.79 9.65
CA VAL A 265 5.45 -1.04 10.45
C VAL A 265 6.04 -0.87 11.85
N LYS A 266 6.45 0.35 12.18
CA LYS A 266 7.01 0.66 13.50
C LYS A 266 5.90 0.87 14.52
N ARG A 267 4.83 1.54 14.10
CA ARG A 267 3.69 1.84 14.97
C ARG A 267 2.40 1.91 14.14
N ARG A 268 1.34 1.24 14.60
CA ARG A 268 -0.01 1.39 14.05
C ARG A 268 -0.63 2.71 14.44
N GLY A 269 -1.53 3.21 13.60
CA GLY A 269 -2.27 4.44 13.85
C GLY A 269 -3.68 4.36 13.33
N PHE A 270 -4.62 4.88 14.10
CA PHE A 270 -6.06 4.77 13.84
C PHE A 270 -6.75 6.14 13.82
N TYR A 271 -7.90 6.22 13.16
CA TYR A 271 -8.75 7.40 13.21
C TYR A 271 -9.10 7.77 14.68
N PRO A 272 -9.16 9.07 15.05
CA PRO A 272 -9.00 10.25 14.20
C PRO A 272 -7.57 10.77 14.02
N LYS A 273 -6.68 10.46 14.96
CA LYS A 273 -5.34 11.07 15.01
C LYS A 273 -4.35 10.44 14.05
N GLY A 274 -4.53 9.18 13.67
CA GLY A 274 -3.55 8.42 12.90
C GLY A 274 -2.32 8.15 13.76
N ASN A 275 -1.24 8.90 13.55
CA ASN A 275 0.08 8.75 14.22
C ASN A 275 0.77 7.39 14.06
N GLY A 276 0.29 6.58 13.11
CA GLY A 276 1.03 5.43 12.64
C GLY A 276 2.30 5.86 11.93
N GLU A 277 3.31 5.01 11.96
CA GLU A 277 4.61 5.24 11.33
C GLU A 277 5.11 3.92 10.73
N LEU A 278 5.44 3.95 9.45
CA LEU A 278 6.02 2.82 8.74
C LEU A 278 7.10 3.28 7.77
N THR A 279 8.03 2.37 7.47
CA THR A 279 9.04 2.59 6.44
C THR A 279 8.90 1.54 5.35
N VAL A 280 8.89 1.98 4.09
CA VAL A 280 9.09 1.12 2.92
C VAL A 280 10.52 1.32 2.44
N THR A 281 11.25 0.24 2.21
CA THR A 281 12.60 0.26 1.64
C THR A 281 12.57 -0.52 0.34
N ILE A 282 13.10 0.06 -0.73
CA ILE A 282 13.26 -0.57 -2.04
C ILE A 282 14.77 -0.71 -2.25
N THR A 283 15.24 -1.95 -2.27
CA THR A 283 16.68 -2.27 -2.43
C THR A 283 17.05 -2.75 -3.81
N LYS A 284 16.06 -3.18 -4.60
CA LYS A 284 16.22 -3.52 -6.01
C LYS A 284 14.98 -3.07 -6.77
N SER A 285 15.15 -2.15 -7.70
CA SER A 285 14.13 -1.64 -8.62
C SER A 285 14.50 -2.03 -10.07
N VAL A 286 13.58 -1.78 -11.01
CA VAL A 286 13.85 -1.94 -12.44
C VAL A 286 14.91 -0.93 -12.88
N GLU A 287 15.92 -1.42 -13.58
CA GLU A 287 17.01 -0.57 -14.10
C GLU A 287 16.47 0.56 -14.98
N ARG A 288 17.10 1.74 -14.89
CA ARG A 288 16.69 2.90 -15.69
C ARG A 288 16.78 2.60 -17.18
N GLY A 289 15.77 3.01 -17.96
CA GLY A 289 15.66 2.71 -19.38
C GLY A 289 15.28 1.26 -19.71
N LYS A 290 14.97 0.42 -18.72
CA LYS A 290 14.35 -0.89 -18.91
C LYS A 290 12.86 -0.81 -18.60
N CYS A 291 12.10 -1.66 -19.27
CA CYS A 291 10.67 -1.83 -19.03
C CYS A 291 10.43 -2.88 -17.95
N LEU A 292 9.28 -2.81 -17.29
CA LEU A 292 8.80 -3.91 -16.47
C LEU A 292 8.53 -5.14 -17.35
N PRO A 293 8.87 -6.37 -16.90
CA PRO A 293 8.46 -7.56 -17.62
C PRO A 293 6.94 -7.72 -17.54
N ALA A 294 6.31 -8.13 -18.64
CA ALA A 294 4.95 -8.64 -18.57
C ALA A 294 4.88 -9.89 -17.68
N PHE A 295 3.73 -10.08 -17.03
CA PHE A 295 3.54 -11.16 -16.07
C PHE A 295 2.20 -11.87 -16.27
N SER A 296 2.16 -13.16 -15.92
CA SER A 296 0.96 -13.99 -15.98
C SER A 296 0.66 -14.60 -14.63
N LEU A 297 -0.54 -14.37 -14.12
CA LEU A 297 -1.09 -15.03 -12.94
C LEU A 297 -2.46 -15.61 -13.30
N THR A 298 -2.43 -16.72 -14.02
CA THR A 298 -3.61 -17.41 -14.57
C THR A 298 -3.86 -18.79 -13.95
N GLU A 299 -2.94 -19.27 -13.14
CA GLU A 299 -3.04 -20.57 -12.46
C GLU A 299 -3.02 -20.36 -10.94
N ARG A 300 -4.18 -20.51 -10.30
CA ARG A 300 -4.29 -20.32 -8.86
C ARG A 300 -3.75 -21.49 -8.05
N GLY A 301 -3.93 -22.71 -8.56
CA GLY A 301 -3.70 -23.92 -7.77
C GLY A 301 -4.64 -24.05 -6.57
N ASN A 302 -4.27 -24.92 -5.64
CA ASN A 302 -5.06 -25.24 -4.45
C ASN A 302 -4.64 -24.37 -3.27
N VAL A 303 -5.58 -24.04 -2.38
CA VAL A 303 -5.26 -23.37 -1.10
C VAL A 303 -4.42 -24.32 -0.25
N THR A 304 -3.24 -23.89 0.18
CA THR A 304 -2.28 -24.68 0.96
C THR A 304 -2.27 -24.30 2.43
N SER A 305 -2.65 -23.08 2.77
CA SER A 305 -2.71 -22.58 4.14
C SER A 305 -3.61 -21.35 4.22
N VAL A 306 -4.19 -21.14 5.40
CA VAL A 306 -4.86 -19.89 5.75
C VAL A 306 -4.32 -19.39 7.08
N HIS A 307 -3.96 -18.11 7.14
CA HIS A 307 -3.55 -17.45 8.38
C HIS A 307 -4.54 -16.32 8.68
N VAL A 308 -5.11 -16.34 9.88
CA VAL A 308 -6.09 -15.36 10.34
C VAL A 308 -5.52 -14.64 11.54
N ARG A 309 -5.29 -13.34 11.40
CA ARG A 309 -4.76 -12.47 12.46
C ARG A 309 -5.78 -11.40 12.78
N ALA A 310 -6.23 -11.36 14.03
CA ALA A 310 -7.06 -10.28 14.56
C ALA A 310 -6.30 -9.55 15.66
N PHE A 311 -6.48 -8.24 15.74
CA PHE A 311 -5.82 -7.43 16.75
C PHE A 311 -6.77 -6.44 17.44
N THR A 312 -6.40 -6.04 18.65
CA THR A 312 -6.95 -4.89 19.37
C THR A 312 -5.83 -3.98 19.85
N ALA A 313 -6.10 -2.70 19.96
CA ALA A 313 -5.14 -1.68 20.39
C ALA A 313 -5.81 -0.66 21.33
N GLY A 314 -4.99 -0.07 22.21
CA GLY A 314 -5.44 0.94 23.17
C GLY A 314 -6.40 0.39 24.21
N ALA A 315 -7.52 1.08 24.40
CA ALA A 315 -8.55 0.75 25.38
C ALA A 315 -9.47 -0.41 24.95
N LEU A 316 -9.38 -0.89 23.70
CA LEU A 316 -10.22 -1.99 23.24
C LEU A 316 -9.78 -3.31 23.91
N PRO A 317 -10.73 -4.08 24.50
CA PRO A 317 -10.42 -5.32 25.19
C PRO A 317 -10.17 -6.46 24.20
N GLN A 318 -9.28 -7.39 24.57
CA GLN A 318 -8.85 -8.51 23.72
C GLN A 318 -9.99 -9.43 23.26
N HIS A 319 -11.10 -9.53 24.02
CA HIS A 319 -12.25 -10.33 23.59
C HIS A 319 -12.83 -9.87 22.25
N VAL A 320 -12.64 -8.60 21.87
CA VAL A 320 -13.11 -8.07 20.57
C VAL A 320 -12.39 -8.76 19.41
N SER A 321 -11.07 -8.97 19.49
CA SER A 321 -10.35 -9.73 18.45
C SER A 321 -10.72 -11.21 18.49
N GLU A 322 -10.97 -11.78 19.68
CA GLU A 322 -11.42 -13.18 19.82
C GLU A 322 -12.80 -13.41 19.17
N GLU A 323 -13.74 -12.47 19.31
CA GLU A 323 -15.04 -12.50 18.61
C GLU A 323 -14.89 -12.45 17.08
N MET A 324 -13.96 -11.64 16.57
CA MET A 324 -13.64 -11.61 15.14
C MET A 324 -13.11 -12.97 14.67
N LEU A 325 -12.19 -13.58 15.42
CA LEU A 325 -11.63 -14.89 15.08
C LEU A 325 -12.71 -15.99 15.11
N GLN A 326 -13.59 -15.97 16.11
CA GLN A 326 -14.64 -16.98 16.24
C GLN A 326 -15.64 -16.94 15.07
N SER A 327 -16.09 -15.75 14.70
CA SER A 327 -17.00 -15.56 13.57
C SER A 327 -16.35 -15.86 12.22
N ALA A 328 -15.09 -15.46 12.02
CA ALA A 328 -14.32 -15.82 10.83
C ALA A 328 -14.13 -17.34 10.71
N ARG A 329 -13.81 -18.01 11.83
CA ARG A 329 -13.66 -19.47 11.88
C ARG A 329 -14.93 -20.19 11.43
N ALA A 330 -16.10 -19.76 11.90
CA ALA A 330 -17.36 -20.40 11.53
C ALA A 330 -17.59 -20.38 10.00
N VAL A 331 -17.25 -19.27 9.33
CA VAL A 331 -17.37 -19.13 7.87
C VAL A 331 -16.34 -20.01 7.15
N LEU A 332 -15.08 -20.00 7.59
CA LEU A 332 -14.02 -20.80 6.98
C LEU A 332 -14.26 -22.30 7.15
N ASP A 333 -14.66 -22.75 8.35
CA ASP A 333 -14.97 -24.15 8.63
C ASP A 333 -16.10 -24.64 7.73
N SER A 334 -17.17 -23.83 7.57
CA SER A 334 -18.26 -24.16 6.65
C SER A 334 -17.80 -24.23 5.19
N PHE A 335 -16.91 -23.35 4.75
CA PHE A 335 -16.44 -23.33 3.37
C PHE A 335 -15.50 -24.51 3.06
N PHE A 336 -14.50 -24.75 3.90
CA PHE A 336 -13.51 -25.80 3.69
C PHE A 336 -14.01 -27.20 4.02
N SER A 337 -15.16 -27.34 4.68
CA SER A 337 -15.87 -28.63 4.82
C SER A 337 -16.59 -29.09 3.55
N SER A 338 -16.64 -28.23 2.52
CA SER A 338 -17.26 -28.58 1.23
C SER A 338 -16.51 -29.73 0.54
N PRO A 339 -17.22 -30.65 -0.15
CA PRO A 339 -16.61 -31.71 -0.97
C PRO A 339 -15.69 -31.20 -2.10
N ALA A 340 -15.71 -29.90 -2.39
CA ALA A 340 -14.79 -29.26 -3.33
C ALA A 340 -13.32 -29.33 -2.88
N PHE A 341 -13.06 -29.57 -1.60
CA PHE A 341 -11.71 -29.73 -1.05
C PHE A 341 -11.44 -31.20 -0.75
N ALA A 342 -10.32 -31.74 -1.26
CA ALA A 342 -9.88 -33.10 -0.94
C ALA A 342 -9.61 -33.26 0.57
N SER A 343 -9.08 -32.21 1.19
CA SER A 343 -8.95 -32.04 2.64
C SER A 343 -8.93 -30.53 2.95
N PRO A 344 -9.46 -30.09 4.10
CA PRO A 344 -9.38 -28.68 4.48
C PRO A 344 -7.90 -28.26 4.66
N PRO A 345 -7.49 -27.07 4.18
CA PRO A 345 -6.15 -26.58 4.42
C PRO A 345 -5.94 -26.27 5.91
N PRO A 346 -4.71 -26.33 6.42
CA PRO A 346 -4.40 -25.87 7.77
C PRO A 346 -4.76 -24.38 7.92
N VAL A 347 -5.51 -24.06 8.97
CA VAL A 347 -5.87 -22.68 9.33
C VAL A 347 -5.26 -22.32 10.68
N GLN A 348 -4.46 -21.26 10.70
CA GLN A 348 -3.87 -20.70 11.91
C GLN A 348 -4.62 -19.45 12.33
N TYR A 349 -4.89 -19.31 13.63
CA TYR A 349 -5.60 -18.17 14.20
C TYR A 349 -4.74 -17.50 15.26
N GLU A 350 -4.56 -16.19 15.14
CA GLU A 350 -3.78 -15.37 16.07
C GLU A 350 -4.63 -14.18 16.56
N SER A 351 -4.75 -14.04 17.87
CA SER A 351 -5.32 -12.85 18.52
C SER A 351 -4.19 -12.05 19.16
N VAL A 352 -4.06 -10.79 18.78
CA VAL A 352 -2.98 -9.91 19.24
C VAL A 352 -3.55 -8.71 19.99
N ARG A 353 -2.92 -8.36 21.11
CA ARG A 353 -3.14 -7.06 21.74
C ARG A 353 -1.90 -6.20 21.51
N GLU A 354 -2.06 -5.16 20.72
CA GLU A 354 -0.98 -4.21 20.42
C GLU A 354 -0.59 -3.43 21.68
N THR A 355 0.70 -3.17 21.84
CA THR A 355 1.25 -2.43 22.98
C THR A 355 1.23 -0.92 22.71
N PRO A 356 1.40 -0.07 23.75
CA PRO A 356 1.53 1.38 23.56
C PRO A 356 2.70 1.79 22.66
N GLU A 357 3.74 0.96 22.56
CA GLU A 357 4.88 1.17 21.68
C GLU A 357 4.55 0.83 20.22
N SER A 358 3.76 -0.24 19.98
CA SER A 358 3.42 -0.74 18.65
C SER A 358 2.15 -0.12 18.06
N ALA A 359 1.34 0.60 18.84
CA ALA A 359 0.12 1.25 18.34
C ALA A 359 -0.21 2.57 19.06
N PHE A 360 -0.74 3.53 18.30
CA PHE A 360 -1.28 4.78 18.82
C PHE A 360 -2.80 4.88 18.62
N GLY A 361 -3.52 5.10 19.72
CA GLY A 361 -4.98 5.22 19.73
C GLY A 361 -5.70 3.89 19.89
N ASN A 362 -7.02 3.92 19.70
CA ASN A 362 -7.89 2.75 19.83
C ASN A 362 -8.21 2.22 18.43
N GLY A 363 -8.01 0.94 18.21
CA GLY A 363 -8.28 0.31 16.93
C GLY A 363 -8.34 -1.21 17.05
N ALA A 364 -9.08 -1.84 16.15
CA ALA A 364 -9.13 -3.28 16.03
C ALA A 364 -9.35 -3.64 14.56
N GLY A 365 -8.93 -4.83 14.18
CA GLY A 365 -9.08 -5.31 12.81
C GLY A 365 -8.70 -6.76 12.67
N ILE A 366 -9.03 -7.32 11.51
CA ILE A 366 -8.76 -8.72 11.15
C ILE A 366 -8.28 -8.79 9.71
N LEU A 367 -7.29 -9.65 9.46
CA LEU A 367 -6.80 -10.05 8.15
C LEU A 367 -6.83 -11.59 8.06
N LEU A 368 -7.47 -12.11 7.04
CA LEU A 368 -7.44 -13.52 6.66
C LEU A 368 -6.65 -13.63 5.36
N LEU A 369 -5.54 -14.35 5.38
CA LEU A 369 -4.66 -14.56 4.22
C LEU A 369 -4.71 -16.03 3.81
N ALA A 370 -5.15 -16.32 2.59
CA ALA A 370 -5.02 -17.62 1.96
C ALA A 370 -3.81 -17.64 1.02
N GLU A 371 -2.95 -18.65 1.15
CA GLU A 371 -1.88 -18.94 0.20
C GLU A 371 -2.20 -20.18 -0.61
N THR A 372 -1.74 -20.21 -1.86
CA THR A 372 -1.98 -21.32 -2.77
C THR A 372 -0.70 -22.01 -3.21
N SER A 373 -0.84 -23.21 -3.79
CA SER A 373 0.28 -24.02 -4.28
C SER A 373 1.07 -23.37 -5.41
N THR A 374 0.51 -22.37 -6.09
CA THR A 374 1.23 -21.57 -7.11
C THR A 374 1.76 -20.24 -6.55
N GLY A 375 1.65 -20.04 -5.23
CA GLY A 375 2.09 -18.83 -4.54
C GLY A 375 1.14 -17.64 -4.71
N CYS A 376 -0.11 -17.84 -5.13
CA CYS A 376 -1.12 -16.78 -5.08
C CYS A 376 -1.44 -16.46 -3.62
N ARG A 377 -1.69 -15.18 -3.35
CA ARG A 377 -2.05 -14.66 -2.04
C ARG A 377 -3.36 -13.88 -2.17
N LEU A 378 -4.39 -14.34 -1.48
CA LEU A 378 -5.72 -13.70 -1.48
C LEU A 378 -6.09 -13.39 -0.05
N ALA A 379 -6.67 -12.22 0.20
CA ALA A 379 -7.05 -11.85 1.54
C ALA A 379 -8.43 -11.19 1.67
N GLY A 380 -9.08 -11.49 2.79
CA GLY A 380 -10.24 -10.77 3.30
C GLY A 380 -9.85 -9.99 4.55
N SER A 381 -10.35 -8.78 4.72
CA SER A 381 -9.99 -7.95 5.88
C SER A 381 -11.08 -6.99 6.30
N ARG A 382 -11.08 -6.60 7.58
CA ARG A 382 -11.92 -5.52 8.12
C ARG A 382 -11.13 -4.73 9.17
N VAL A 383 -11.34 -3.42 9.16
CA VAL A 383 -10.99 -2.53 10.28
C VAL A 383 -12.28 -2.23 11.02
N LEU A 384 -12.27 -2.35 12.34
CA LEU A 384 -13.47 -2.15 13.15
C LEU A 384 -13.76 -0.65 13.30
N GLU A 385 -14.91 -0.22 12.78
CA GLU A 385 -15.39 1.15 12.94
C GLU A 385 -16.22 1.32 14.22
N ARG A 386 -16.38 2.57 14.66
CA ARG A 386 -17.16 2.90 15.85
C ARG A 386 -18.60 2.39 15.69
N GLY A 387 -19.04 1.58 16.65
CA GLY A 387 -20.41 1.05 16.71
C GLY A 387 -20.59 -0.30 16.01
N GLN A 388 -19.57 -0.81 15.31
CA GLN A 388 -19.58 -2.17 14.75
C GLN A 388 -19.22 -3.22 15.80
N LYS A 389 -19.70 -4.43 15.60
CA LYS A 389 -19.37 -5.59 16.45
C LYS A 389 -18.19 -6.37 15.86
N GLY A 390 -17.32 -6.90 16.73
CA GLY A 390 -16.20 -7.74 16.30
C GLY A 390 -16.67 -8.96 15.49
N ALA A 391 -17.75 -9.61 15.93
CA ALA A 391 -18.34 -10.76 15.23
C ALA A 391 -18.82 -10.45 13.80
N ASP A 392 -19.29 -9.22 13.53
CA ASP A 392 -19.69 -8.83 12.17
C ASP A 392 -18.46 -8.61 11.30
N ALA A 393 -17.44 -7.92 11.82
CA ALA A 393 -16.17 -7.71 11.13
C ALA A 393 -15.47 -9.03 10.77
N GLY A 394 -15.44 -9.99 11.70
CA GLY A 394 -14.83 -11.31 11.45
C GLY A 394 -15.58 -12.13 10.40
N ARG A 395 -16.92 -12.17 10.49
CA ARG A 395 -17.76 -12.84 9.49
C ARG A 395 -17.60 -12.22 8.10
N GLU A 396 -17.73 -10.91 7.98
CA GLU A 396 -17.66 -10.20 6.69
C GLU A 396 -16.27 -10.31 6.03
N ALA A 397 -15.20 -10.23 6.83
CA ALA A 397 -13.84 -10.44 6.32
C ALA A 397 -13.66 -11.85 5.74
N ALA A 398 -14.22 -12.87 6.42
CA ALA A 398 -14.17 -14.24 5.95
C ALA A 398 -15.05 -14.46 4.71
N GLU A 399 -16.23 -13.86 4.65
CA GLU A 399 -17.13 -13.91 3.50
C GLU A 399 -16.49 -13.31 2.25
N ASP A 400 -15.76 -12.20 2.37
CA ASP A 400 -15.00 -11.61 1.26
C ASP A 400 -13.93 -12.58 0.73
N LEU A 401 -13.11 -13.16 1.63
CA LEU A 401 -12.10 -14.14 1.23
C LEU A 401 -12.73 -15.36 0.55
N VAL A 402 -13.81 -15.90 1.12
CA VAL A 402 -14.53 -17.05 0.56
C VAL A 402 -15.13 -16.71 -0.81
N GLY A 403 -15.70 -15.52 -0.97
CA GLY A 403 -16.21 -15.05 -2.26
C GLY A 403 -15.12 -15.01 -3.33
N ASP A 404 -13.96 -14.44 -2.99
CA ASP A 404 -12.83 -14.32 -3.91
C ASP A 404 -12.23 -15.71 -4.25
N LEU A 405 -12.17 -16.63 -3.28
CA LEU A 405 -11.77 -18.02 -3.52
C LEU A 405 -12.79 -18.79 -4.40
N ARG A 406 -14.10 -18.55 -4.23
CA ARG A 406 -15.14 -19.17 -5.04
C ARG A 406 -15.11 -18.73 -6.50
N SER A 407 -14.73 -17.48 -6.77
CA SER A 407 -14.69 -16.94 -8.14
C SER A 407 -13.72 -17.69 -9.08
N GLY A 408 -12.68 -18.33 -8.54
CA GLY A 408 -11.62 -18.93 -9.36
C GLY A 408 -10.39 -18.03 -9.56
N GLY A 409 -10.48 -16.75 -9.21
CA GLY A 409 -9.42 -15.75 -9.43
C GLY A 409 -8.10 -16.06 -8.71
N CYS A 410 -6.97 -15.73 -9.34
CA CYS A 410 -5.65 -15.79 -8.74
C CYS A 410 -5.33 -14.60 -7.84
N VAL A 411 -6.12 -13.53 -7.93
CA VAL A 411 -6.02 -12.33 -7.12
C VAL A 411 -7.38 -12.02 -6.47
N ASP A 412 -7.35 -11.50 -5.26
CA ASP A 412 -8.56 -10.98 -4.60
C ASP A 412 -9.00 -9.64 -5.19
N ARG A 413 -10.19 -9.19 -4.80
CA ARG A 413 -10.84 -7.98 -5.34
C ARG A 413 -10.03 -6.68 -5.24
N TYR A 414 -9.14 -6.57 -4.26
CA TYR A 414 -8.32 -5.37 -4.06
C TYR A 414 -7.01 -5.45 -4.85
N LEU A 415 -6.43 -6.64 -4.97
CA LEU A 415 -5.21 -6.84 -5.75
C LEU A 415 -5.46 -6.67 -7.25
N GLN A 416 -6.70 -6.92 -7.72
CA GLN A 416 -7.12 -6.67 -9.11
C GLN A 416 -6.75 -5.26 -9.57
N ASP A 417 -7.17 -4.22 -8.85
CA ASP A 417 -6.94 -2.84 -9.27
C ASP A 417 -5.51 -2.36 -8.99
N GLN A 418 -4.88 -2.87 -7.94
CA GLN A 418 -3.51 -2.49 -7.55
C GLN A 418 -2.46 -2.97 -8.55
N LEU A 419 -2.73 -4.03 -9.31
CA LEU A 419 -1.80 -4.54 -10.34
C LEU A 419 -1.94 -3.85 -11.69
N VAL A 420 -3.04 -3.13 -11.96
CA VAL A 420 -3.32 -2.51 -13.28
C VAL A 420 -2.22 -1.55 -13.72
N VAL A 421 -1.70 -0.71 -12.82
CA VAL A 421 -0.63 0.24 -13.14
C VAL A 421 0.65 -0.48 -13.62
N PHE A 422 0.97 -1.64 -13.02
CA PHE A 422 2.12 -2.43 -13.40
C PHE A 422 1.89 -3.18 -14.71
N MET A 423 0.68 -3.67 -14.97
CA MET A 423 0.31 -4.27 -16.27
C MET A 423 0.44 -3.25 -17.39
N ALA A 424 -0.02 -2.01 -17.17
CA ALA A 424 0.04 -0.94 -18.15
C ALA A 424 1.49 -0.49 -18.43
N ALA A 425 2.35 -0.51 -17.42
CA ALA A 425 3.76 -0.14 -17.56
C ALA A 425 4.62 -1.23 -18.20
N ALA A 426 4.21 -2.50 -18.13
CA ALA A 426 4.99 -3.63 -18.62
C ALA A 426 5.22 -3.61 -20.13
N GLU A 427 6.32 -4.24 -20.56
CA GLU A 427 6.58 -4.60 -21.95
C GLU A 427 6.06 -6.01 -22.23
N GLY A 428 5.19 -6.11 -23.24
CA GLY A 428 4.52 -7.35 -23.63
C GLY A 428 3.08 -7.46 -23.08
N THR A 429 2.53 -8.67 -23.09
CA THR A 429 1.15 -8.93 -22.69
C THR A 429 1.08 -9.55 -21.30
N SER A 430 0.49 -8.83 -20.35
CA SER A 430 0.23 -9.32 -18.99
C SER A 430 -1.16 -9.94 -18.88
N ARG A 431 -1.32 -10.97 -18.05
CA ARG A 431 -2.58 -11.69 -17.83
C ARG A 431 -2.84 -11.95 -16.36
N LEU A 432 -4.04 -11.62 -15.89
CA LEU A 432 -4.50 -11.91 -14.53
C LEU A 432 -5.83 -12.64 -14.59
N LEU A 433 -5.91 -13.81 -13.95
CA LEU A 433 -7.18 -14.46 -13.71
C LEU A 433 -7.84 -13.80 -12.49
N ILE A 434 -8.97 -13.14 -12.71
CA ILE A 434 -9.68 -12.32 -11.72
C ILE A 434 -11.11 -12.82 -11.53
N GLY A 435 -11.70 -12.53 -10.36
CA GLY A 435 -13.16 -12.60 -10.19
C GLY A 435 -13.85 -11.46 -10.93
N ARG A 436 -15.09 -11.15 -10.56
CA ARG A 436 -15.82 -10.02 -11.18
C ARG A 436 -15.02 -8.71 -10.99
N PRO A 437 -14.78 -7.92 -12.06
CA PRO A 437 -14.10 -6.63 -11.93
C PRO A 437 -14.85 -5.70 -10.97
N THR A 438 -14.14 -5.11 -10.01
CA THR A 438 -14.71 -4.10 -9.13
C THR A 438 -14.80 -2.75 -9.84
N LEU A 439 -15.56 -1.80 -9.28
CA LEU A 439 -15.58 -0.43 -9.80
C LEU A 439 -14.18 0.23 -9.74
N HIS A 440 -13.37 -0.12 -8.75
CA HIS A 440 -11.98 0.31 -8.62
C HIS A 440 -11.09 -0.29 -9.72
N THR A 441 -11.32 -1.56 -10.08
CA THR A 441 -10.63 -2.23 -11.20
C THR A 441 -10.95 -1.55 -12.52
N CYS A 442 -12.24 -1.29 -12.80
CA CYS A 442 -12.67 -0.58 -14.01
C CYS A 442 -12.09 0.85 -14.07
N THR A 443 -12.09 1.56 -12.93
CA THR A 443 -11.51 2.90 -12.82
C THR A 443 -10.00 2.87 -13.10
N ALA A 444 -9.26 1.93 -12.51
CA ALA A 444 -7.84 1.80 -12.74
C ALA A 444 -7.51 1.51 -14.21
N VAL A 445 -8.25 0.61 -14.84
CA VAL A 445 -8.10 0.27 -16.27
C VAL A 445 -8.33 1.51 -17.14
N TRP A 446 -9.42 2.24 -16.89
CA TRP A 446 -9.74 3.44 -17.66
C TRP A 446 -8.66 4.53 -17.53
N VAL A 447 -8.15 4.79 -16.31
CA VAL A 447 -7.04 5.74 -16.13
C VAL A 447 -5.80 5.24 -16.85
N ALA A 448 -5.49 3.95 -16.76
CA ALA A 448 -4.33 3.35 -17.41
C ALA A 448 -4.38 3.51 -18.94
N GLU A 449 -5.51 3.23 -19.59
CA GLU A 449 -5.67 3.40 -21.05
C GLU A 449 -5.70 4.86 -21.48
N SER A 450 -6.16 5.76 -20.62
CA SER A 450 -6.20 7.20 -20.90
C SER A 450 -4.82 7.83 -20.81
N MET A 451 -3.99 7.36 -19.88
CA MET A 451 -2.66 7.93 -19.58
C MET A 451 -1.51 7.21 -20.28
N ALA A 452 -1.66 5.91 -20.53
CA ALA A 452 -0.68 5.08 -21.18
C ALA A 452 -1.32 4.45 -22.43
N SER A 453 -0.53 4.24 -23.48
CA SER A 453 -1.00 3.56 -24.71
C SER A 453 -1.27 2.06 -24.51
N ALA A 454 -1.48 1.62 -23.27
CA ALA A 454 -1.83 0.26 -22.89
C ALA A 454 -3.25 -0.06 -23.33
N ARG A 455 -3.55 -1.34 -23.59
CA ARG A 455 -4.88 -1.79 -24.01
C ARG A 455 -5.34 -2.95 -23.16
N PHE A 456 -6.47 -2.78 -22.49
CA PHE A 456 -7.04 -3.81 -21.63
C PHE A 456 -8.20 -4.53 -22.32
N ARG A 457 -8.24 -5.84 -22.13
CA ARG A 457 -9.31 -6.73 -22.57
C ARG A 457 -9.72 -7.62 -21.40
N LEU A 458 -11.01 -7.87 -21.28
CA LEU A 458 -11.51 -8.92 -20.39
C LEU A 458 -11.96 -10.09 -21.25
N LEU A 459 -11.46 -11.28 -20.95
CA LEU A 459 -11.72 -12.50 -21.71
C LEU A 459 -12.32 -13.57 -20.79
N THR A 460 -13.22 -14.38 -21.33
CA THR A 460 -13.64 -15.65 -20.71
C THR A 460 -12.52 -16.69 -20.82
N HIS A 461 -12.65 -17.82 -20.13
CA HIS A 461 -11.67 -18.92 -20.18
C HIS A 461 -11.47 -19.51 -21.58
N ASP A 462 -12.49 -19.48 -22.44
CA ASP A 462 -12.44 -19.88 -23.84
C ASP A 462 -12.00 -18.74 -24.80
N GLY A 463 -11.58 -17.60 -24.24
CA GLY A 463 -11.00 -16.47 -25.00
C GLY A 463 -12.03 -15.53 -25.64
N GLN A 464 -13.31 -15.65 -25.31
CA GLN A 464 -14.34 -14.74 -25.81
C GLN A 464 -14.29 -13.39 -25.08
N PRO A 465 -14.48 -12.27 -25.77
CA PRO A 465 -14.44 -10.95 -25.15
C PRO A 465 -15.65 -10.72 -24.23
N ALA A 466 -15.37 -10.33 -22.99
CA ALA A 466 -16.32 -9.86 -21.97
C ALA A 466 -16.01 -8.40 -21.57
N THR A 467 -15.41 -7.63 -22.47
CA THR A 467 -14.85 -6.30 -22.19
C THR A 467 -15.92 -5.25 -21.82
N ASN A 468 -17.19 -5.52 -22.12
CA ASN A 468 -18.31 -4.71 -21.64
C ASN A 468 -18.34 -4.58 -20.11
N LEU A 469 -17.91 -5.60 -19.36
CA LEU A 469 -17.84 -5.54 -17.89
C LEU A 469 -16.84 -4.50 -17.36
N LEU A 470 -15.84 -4.12 -18.16
CA LEU A 470 -14.89 -3.05 -17.83
C LEU A 470 -15.43 -1.65 -18.16
N ARG A 471 -16.42 -1.55 -19.06
CA ARG A 471 -16.96 -0.27 -19.57
C ARG A 471 -18.28 0.11 -18.94
N GLU A 472 -19.11 -0.87 -18.63
CA GLU A 472 -20.43 -0.73 -18.05
C GLU A 472 -20.54 -1.70 -16.86
N PRO A 473 -19.92 -1.37 -15.71
CA PRO A 473 -20.03 -2.21 -14.53
C PRO A 473 -21.50 -2.24 -14.09
N THR A 474 -22.21 -3.32 -14.45
CA THR A 474 -23.59 -3.53 -14.03
C THR A 474 -23.62 -3.92 -12.55
N GLY A 475 -24.24 -3.08 -11.72
CA GLY A 475 -24.45 -3.32 -10.28
C GLY A 475 -24.68 -2.01 -9.53
N GLY A 476 -25.90 -1.78 -9.04
CA GLY A 476 -26.25 -0.55 -8.30
C GLY A 476 -25.46 -0.44 -6.99
N HIS A 477 -25.00 0.79 -6.68
CA HIS A 477 -24.51 1.39 -5.42
C HIS A 477 -23.72 0.60 -4.36
N ASN A 478 -23.57 -0.73 -4.42
CA ASN A 478 -22.69 -1.51 -3.58
C ASN A 478 -21.36 -1.66 -4.30
N GLU A 479 -20.32 -1.01 -3.77
CA GLU A 479 -18.94 -0.98 -4.29
C GLU A 479 -18.34 -2.38 -4.58
N PHE A 480 -18.97 -3.45 -4.10
CA PHE A 480 -18.45 -4.83 -4.13
C PHE A 480 -19.35 -5.91 -4.75
N GLY A 481 -20.62 -5.63 -5.10
CA GLY A 481 -21.53 -6.58 -5.78
C GLY A 481 -21.63 -8.00 -5.15
N ASP A 482 -22.34 -8.92 -5.82
CA ASP A 482 -22.14 -10.36 -5.60
C ASP A 482 -20.86 -10.75 -6.38
N PRO A 483 -19.82 -11.32 -5.74
CA PRO A 483 -18.59 -11.70 -6.44
C PRO A 483 -18.82 -12.70 -7.58
N GLY A 484 -19.96 -13.43 -7.56
CA GLY A 484 -20.25 -14.49 -8.50
C GLY A 484 -19.30 -15.69 -8.33
N THR A 485 -19.52 -16.72 -9.14
CA THR A 485 -18.66 -17.93 -9.18
C THR A 485 -17.80 -17.99 -10.44
N GLU A 486 -17.85 -16.94 -11.24
CA GLU A 486 -17.16 -16.86 -12.53
C GLU A 486 -15.85 -16.09 -12.38
N SER A 487 -14.91 -16.42 -13.25
CA SER A 487 -13.63 -15.72 -13.38
C SER A 487 -13.35 -15.39 -14.84
N TRP A 488 -12.54 -14.37 -15.02
CA TRP A 488 -12.15 -13.83 -16.31
C TRP A 488 -10.65 -13.59 -16.36
N ILE A 489 -10.08 -13.60 -17.55
CA ILE A 489 -8.70 -13.19 -17.79
C ILE A 489 -8.72 -11.70 -18.13
N LEU A 490 -8.23 -10.87 -17.21
CA LEU A 490 -7.84 -9.50 -17.51
C LEU A 490 -6.50 -9.55 -18.24
N GLU A 491 -6.52 -9.19 -19.51
CA GLU A 491 -5.35 -9.13 -20.37
C GLU A 491 -4.99 -7.66 -20.65
N CYS A 492 -3.71 -7.35 -20.63
CA CYS A 492 -3.19 -6.02 -20.97
C CYS A 492 -2.02 -6.16 -21.94
N ASP A 493 -2.15 -5.55 -23.12
CA ASP A 493 -0.99 -5.21 -23.94
C ASP A 493 -0.36 -3.95 -23.33
N GLY A 494 0.74 -4.12 -22.59
CA GLY A 494 1.39 -3.05 -21.86
C GLY A 494 2.09 -2.04 -22.77
N ALA A 495 2.28 -0.82 -22.27
CA ALA A 495 2.82 0.30 -23.03
C ALA A 495 4.36 0.37 -23.06
N ALA A 496 5.06 -0.63 -22.48
CA ALA A 496 6.51 -0.69 -22.39
C ALA A 496 7.11 0.62 -21.83
N LEU A 497 6.56 1.07 -20.69
CA LEU A 497 6.99 2.30 -20.05
C LEU A 497 8.35 2.09 -19.38
N ASN A 498 9.27 3.00 -19.65
CA ASN A 498 10.58 3.08 -19.01
C ASN A 498 10.84 4.54 -18.58
N VAL A 499 11.63 4.70 -17.52
CA VAL A 499 11.96 5.99 -16.89
C VAL A 499 13.46 6.16 -16.76
#